data_AF-A0A1A9T3V3-F1
#
_entry.id   AF-A0A1A9T3V3-F1
#
_cell.length_a   1.000
_cell.length_b   1.000
_cell.length_c   1.000
_cell.angle_alpha   90.00
_cell.angle_beta   90.00
_cell.angle_gamma   90.00
#
_symmetry.space_group_name_H-M   'P 1'
#
loop_
_entity.id
_entity.type
_entity.pdbx_description
1 polymer ?
#
loop_
_entity_poly.entity_id
_entity_poly.type
_entity_poly.pdbx_seq_one_letter_code
_entity_poly.pdbx_strand_id
1 'polypeptide(L)'
;MKFKTNATILGARQFNDTVEGQRYDFTKVRVLMPVPDGAQNEIGYSQVEMQYGTHDNFAKLETLKFPVQAELEITATSKGYEFNGFTVANQVKAAA
;
A
#
# COMPACT_ATOMS: atom_id res chain seq x y z
N MET A 1 13.96 -2.51 9.51
CA MET A 1 14.91 -2.42 8.38
C MET A 1 14.19 -1.83 7.18
N LYS A 2 14.75 -0.82 6.51
CA LYS A 2 14.15 -0.21 5.30
C LYS A 2 14.68 -0.89 4.05
N PHE A 3 13.81 -1.19 3.09
CA PHE A 3 14.19 -1.73 1.79
C PHE A 3 13.21 -1.29 0.71
N LYS A 4 13.66 -1.39 -0.54
CA LYS A 4 12.87 -1.09 -1.73
C LYS A 4 12.46 -2.39 -2.41
N THR A 5 11.23 -2.46 -2.92
CA THR A 5 10.74 -3.62 -3.66
C THR A 5 9.82 -3.20 -4.79
N ASN A 6 9.90 -3.87 -5.94
CA ASN A 6 8.97 -3.64 -7.05
C ASN A 6 7.70 -4.45 -6.79
N ALA A 7 6.55 -3.78 -6.78
CA ALA A 7 5.26 -4.44 -6.59
C ALA A 7 4.15 -3.72 -7.36
N THR A 8 2.99 -4.38 -7.46
CA THR A 8 1.80 -3.78 -8.07
C THR A 8 0.90 -3.25 -6.97
N ILE A 9 0.64 -1.94 -6.99
CA ILE A 9 -0.38 -1.31 -6.14
C ILE A 9 -1.74 -1.53 -6.80
N LEU A 10 -2.64 -2.17 -6.06
CA LEU A 10 -3.99 -2.52 -6.50
C LEU A 10 -5.02 -1.42 -6.19
N GLY A 11 -4.74 -0.61 -5.17
CA GLY A 11 -5.59 0.49 -4.73
C GLY A 11 -5.25 0.93 -3.32
N ALA A 12 -6.05 1.82 -2.76
CA ALA A 12 -5.88 2.29 -1.40
C ALA A 12 -7.23 2.60 -0.75
N ARG A 13 -7.25 2.71 0.57
CA ARG A 13 -8.37 3.28 1.33
C ARG A 13 -7.86 4.22 2.39
N GLN A 14 -8.66 5.23 2.71
CA GLN A 14 -8.45 6.06 3.88
C GLN A 14 -9.61 5.94 4.85
N PHE A 15 -9.37 6.33 6.10
CA PHE A 15 -10.38 6.55 7.10
C PHE A 15 -9.93 7.69 8.02
N ASN A 16 -10.81 8.66 8.26
CA ASN A 16 -10.58 9.75 9.19
C ASN A 16 -11.89 10.05 9.91
N ASP A 17 -12.13 9.35 11.01
CA ASP A 17 -13.32 9.56 11.83
C ASP A 17 -13.13 9.05 13.26
N THR A 18 -14.08 9.36 14.14
CA THR A 18 -14.14 8.87 15.51
C THR A 18 -15.24 7.82 15.65
N VAL A 19 -14.87 6.58 16.00
CA VAL A 19 -15.81 5.47 16.24
C VAL A 19 -15.74 5.11 17.72
N GLU A 20 -16.88 5.14 18.41
CA GLU A 20 -17.00 4.80 19.84
C GLU A 20 -16.01 5.57 20.75
N GLY A 21 -15.75 6.84 20.41
CA GLY A 21 -14.81 7.69 21.15
C GLY A 21 -13.33 7.47 20.83
N GLN A 22 -12.99 6.50 19.96
CA GLN A 22 -11.63 6.30 19.46
C GLN A 22 -11.46 6.99 18.10
N ARG A 23 -10.45 7.86 17.99
CA ARG A 23 -10.07 8.49 16.72
C ARG A 23 -9.28 7.50 15.87
N TYR A 24 -9.70 7.35 14.62
CA TYR A 24 -9.00 6.59 13.60
C TYR A 24 -8.63 7.54 12.46
N ASP A 25 -7.33 7.60 12.15
CA ASP A 25 -6.80 8.38 11.04
C ASP A 25 -5.73 7.56 10.33
N PHE A 26 -6.08 7.03 9.16
CA PHE A 26 -5.17 6.18 8.39
C PHE A 26 -5.37 6.25 6.89
N THR A 27 -4.28 6.03 6.16
CA THR A 27 -4.30 5.54 4.78
C THR A 27 -3.71 4.14 4.75
N LYS A 28 -4.32 3.21 4.00
CA LYS A 28 -3.80 1.87 3.73
C LYS A 28 -3.69 1.62 2.23
N VAL A 29 -2.58 1.05 1.81
CA VAL A 29 -2.29 0.69 0.41
C VAL A 29 -2.42 -0.81 0.25
N ARG A 30 -3.11 -1.25 -0.80
CA ARG A 30 -3.26 -2.66 -1.17
C ARG A 30 -2.22 -3.03 -2.21
N VAL A 31 -1.39 -3.99 -1.89
CA VAL A 31 -0.28 -4.41 -2.74
C VAL A 31 -0.42 -5.87 -3.10
N LEU A 32 -0.13 -6.21 -4.35
CA LEU A 32 -0.02 -7.59 -4.82
C LEU A 32 1.34 -8.16 -4.40
N MET A 33 1.33 -9.25 -3.63
CA MET A 33 2.53 -9.94 -3.16
C MET A 33 2.45 -11.43 -3.52
N PRO A 34 3.55 -12.07 -3.92
CA PRO A 34 3.56 -13.51 -4.16
C PRO A 34 3.31 -14.26 -2.86
N VAL A 35 2.55 -15.36 -2.93
CA VAL A 35 2.43 -16.31 -1.83
C VAL A 35 3.81 -16.97 -1.59
N PRO A 36 4.27 -17.12 -0.33
CA PRO A 36 5.57 -17.73 -0.05
C PRO A 36 5.68 -19.18 -0.56
N ASP A 37 6.86 -19.53 -1.08
CA ASP A 37 7.24 -20.89 -1.48
C ASP A 37 7.25 -21.82 -0.25
N GLY A 38 6.12 -22.42 0.07
CA GLY A 38 5.93 -23.22 1.29
C GLY A 38 4.56 -23.06 1.94
N ALA A 39 3.72 -22.15 1.45
CA ALA A 39 2.31 -22.14 1.82
C ALA A 39 1.64 -23.44 1.37
N GLN A 40 1.06 -24.19 2.31
CA GLN A 40 0.39 -25.46 2.02
C GLN A 40 -1.02 -25.26 1.44
N ASN A 41 -1.64 -24.11 1.70
CA ASN A 41 -3.08 -23.88 1.45
C ASN A 41 -3.36 -22.70 0.51
N GLU A 42 -2.33 -22.05 -0.03
CA GLU A 42 -2.46 -20.86 -0.87
C GLU A 42 -1.53 -20.96 -2.09
N ILE A 43 -1.96 -20.43 -3.23
CA ILE A 43 -1.19 -20.41 -4.48
C ILE A 43 -1.33 -19.06 -5.19
N GLY A 44 -0.31 -18.67 -5.95
CA GLY A 44 -0.34 -17.44 -6.76
C GLY A 44 0.04 -16.19 -5.97
N TYR A 45 -0.84 -15.19 -5.97
CA TYR A 45 -0.60 -13.90 -5.33
C TYR A 45 -1.67 -13.61 -4.28
N SER A 46 -1.25 -12.93 -3.22
CA SER A 46 -2.11 -12.43 -2.16
C SER A 46 -2.14 -10.89 -2.16
N GLN A 47 -3.23 -10.34 -1.63
CA GLN A 47 -3.38 -8.90 -1.42
C GLN A 47 -2.98 -8.56 0.02
N VAL A 48 -1.99 -7.69 0.18
CA VAL A 48 -1.50 -7.23 1.49
C VAL A 48 -1.89 -5.77 1.69
N GLU A 49 -2.53 -5.44 2.82
CA GLU A 49 -2.77 -4.05 3.23
C GLU A 49 -1.61 -3.53 4.08
N MET A 50 -1.00 -2.43 3.67
CA MET A 50 0.08 -1.77 4.40
C MET A 50 -0.34 -0.36 4.83
N GLN A 51 -0.01 0.02 6.06
CA GLN A 51 -0.26 1.37 6.58
C GLN A 51 0.64 2.39 5.88
N TYR A 52 0.05 3.48 5.38
CA TYR A 52 0.74 4.62 4.76
C TYR A 52 0.39 5.93 5.47
N GLY A 53 0.71 6.01 6.76
CA GLY A 53 0.44 7.21 7.57
C GLY A 53 -1.05 7.53 7.73
N THR A 54 -1.37 8.82 7.74
CA THR A 54 -2.72 9.39 7.93
C THR A 54 -3.49 9.49 6.60
N HIS A 55 -4.75 9.92 6.67
CA HIS A 55 -5.60 10.16 5.51
C HIS A 55 -4.99 11.17 4.50
N ASP A 56 -4.15 12.12 4.93
CA ASP A 56 -3.51 13.10 4.04
C ASP A 56 -2.68 12.47 2.90
N ASN A 57 -2.12 11.29 3.15
CA ASN A 57 -1.35 10.57 2.15
C ASN A 57 -2.21 9.97 1.02
N PHE A 58 -3.52 9.88 1.18
CA PHE A 58 -4.45 9.37 0.18
C PHE A 58 -4.46 10.24 -1.09
N ALA A 59 -4.32 11.56 -0.96
CA ALA A 59 -4.29 12.48 -2.10
C ALA A 59 -3.16 12.16 -3.11
N LYS A 60 -2.04 11.57 -2.63
CA LYS A 60 -0.92 11.13 -3.50
C LYS A 60 -1.28 9.90 -4.35
N LEU A 61 -2.31 9.17 -3.95
CA LEU A 61 -2.78 7.92 -4.56
C LEU A 61 -4.01 8.13 -5.45
N GLU A 62 -4.85 9.13 -5.16
CA GLU A 62 -6.07 9.43 -5.93
C GLU A 62 -5.82 9.74 -7.41
N THR A 63 -4.66 10.32 -7.73
CA THR A 63 -4.31 10.71 -9.10
C THR A 63 -3.77 9.55 -9.95
N LEU A 64 -3.56 8.37 -9.35
CA LEU A 64 -3.01 7.20 -10.02
C LEU A 64 -4.11 6.38 -10.71
N LYS A 65 -3.78 5.78 -11.86
CA LYS A 65 -4.64 4.79 -12.48
C LYS A 65 -4.26 3.40 -11.98
N PHE A 66 -5.10 2.81 -11.15
CA PHE A 66 -4.87 1.46 -10.63
C PHE A 66 -5.31 0.37 -11.64
N PRO A 67 -4.68 -0.82 -11.63
CA PRO A 67 -3.47 -1.16 -10.87
C PRO A 67 -2.21 -0.50 -11.47
N VAL A 68 -1.20 -0.23 -10.63
CA VAL A 68 0.02 0.46 -11.05
C VAL A 68 1.27 -0.25 -10.54
N GLN A 69 2.28 -0.40 -11.41
CA GLN A 69 3.59 -0.89 -11.01
C GLN A 69 4.39 0.24 -10.37
N ALA A 70 4.95 -0.02 -9.19
CA ALA A 70 5.75 0.94 -8.47
C ALA A 70 6.88 0.26 -7.70
N GLU A 71 8.00 0.99 -7.57
CA GLU A 71 9.01 0.70 -6.57
C GLU A 71 8.50 1.23 -5.22
N LEU A 72 8.29 0.35 -4.26
CA LEU A 72 7.80 0.68 -2.93
C LEU A 72 8.96 0.81 -1.95
N GLU A 73 8.91 1.80 -1.08
CA GLU A 73 9.80 1.91 0.08
C GLU A 73 9.07 1.41 1.33
N ILE A 74 9.55 0.29 1.89
CA ILE A 74 8.88 -0.40 3.00
C ILE A 74 9.85 -0.54 4.17
N THR A 75 9.35 -0.35 5.39
CA THR A 75 10.06 -0.69 6.63
C THR A 75 9.50 -2.00 7.18
N ALA A 76 10.34 -3.03 7.29
CA ALA A 76 10.01 -4.17 8.15
C ALA A 76 10.20 -3.77 9.63
N THR A 77 9.13 -3.91 10.39
CA THR A 77 9.05 -3.74 11.85
C THR A 77 8.70 -5.06 12.52
N SER A 78 8.81 -5.15 13.84
CA SER A 78 8.37 -6.33 14.61
C SER A 78 6.86 -6.59 14.51
N LYS A 79 6.08 -5.59 14.07
CA LYS A 79 4.61 -5.67 13.92
C LYS A 79 4.15 -5.90 12.48
N GLY A 80 5.08 -5.98 11.53
CA GLY A 80 4.79 -6.16 10.10
C GLY A 80 5.47 -5.12 9.21
N TYR A 81 4.86 -4.84 8.06
CA TYR A 81 5.39 -3.94 7.04
C TYR A 81 4.72 -2.56 7.10
N GLU A 82 5.52 -1.51 7.20
CA GLU A 82 5.08 -0.13 7.08
C GLU A 82 5.46 0.43 5.71
N PHE A 83 4.51 1.07 5.04
CA PHE A 83 4.71 1.66 3.74
C PHE A 83 5.13 3.13 3.91
N ASN A 84 6.33 3.48 3.44
CA ASN A 84 6.89 4.83 3.59
C ASN A 84 6.70 5.70 2.34
N GLY A 85 6.59 5.07 1.17
CA GLY A 85 6.47 5.78 -0.10
C GLY A 85 6.56 4.86 -1.29
N PHE A 86 6.40 5.43 -2.49
CA PHE A 86 6.48 4.70 -3.75
C PHE A 86 6.92 5.61 -4.89
N THR A 87 7.51 5.00 -5.92
CA THR A 87 7.81 5.62 -7.20
C THR A 87 7.16 4.81 -8.30
N VAL A 88 6.27 5.42 -9.07
CA VAL A 88 5.54 4.73 -10.16
C VAL A 88 6.46 4.52 -11.35
N ALA A 89 6.52 3.28 -11.84
CA ALA A 89 7.16 2.95 -13.10
C ALA A 89 6.12 3.17 -14.22
N ASN A 90 6.27 4.24 -15.00
CA ASN A 90 5.41 4.63 -16.13
C ASN A 90 3.93 4.86 -15.80
N GLN A 91 3.58 6.10 -15.44
CA GLN A 91 2.25 6.63 -15.77
C GLN A 91 2.32 8.04 -16.35
N VAL A 92 1.59 8.22 -17.47
CA VAL A 92 1.18 9.53 -17.96
C VAL A 92 0.23 10.09 -16.90
N LYS A 93 0.60 11.20 -16.25
CA LYS A 93 -0.31 11.94 -15.36
C LYS A 93 -1.66 12.07 -16.08
N ALA A 94 -2.75 11.70 -15.42
CA ALA A 94 -4.07 12.06 -15.93
C ALA A 94 -4.07 13.60 -16.09
N ALA A 95 -4.25 14.06 -17.33
CA ALA A 95 -4.41 15.48 -17.60
C ALA A 95 -5.64 15.97 -16.82
N ALA A 96 -5.45 17.07 -16.09
CA ALA A 96 -6.46 17.74 -15.27
C ALA A 96 -7.68 18.18 -16.09
#